data_AF-A0A1S3R3S5-F1
#
_entry.id   AF-A0A1S3R3S5-F1
#
_cell.length_a   1.000
_cell.length_b   1.000
_cell.length_c   1.000
_cell.angle_alpha   90.00
_cell.angle_beta   90.00
_cell.angle_gamma   90.00
#
_symmetry.space_group_name_H-M   'P 1'
#
loop_
_entity.id
_entity.type
_entity.pdbx_description
1 polymer ?
#
loop_
_entity_poly.entity_id
_entity_poly.type
_entity_poly.pdbx_seq_one_letter_code
_entity_poly.pdbx_strand_id
1 'polypeptide(L)'
;CEMHVTVREVRISSDSETSYFLRVEWRGRDLGSGFLLLLTDGQNAWRGEVSEDAVREEAEELEMQTDRYIQDLQQALTGTVASTDYSFTLTYNPGPMANMTLAYEKVQRDISVSGVTNHNR
;
A
#
# COMPACT_ATOMS: atom_id res chain seq x y z
N CYS A 1 4.86 -25.21 1.85
CA CYS A 1 4.44 -23.85 1.50
C CYS A 1 4.97 -22.93 2.59
N GLU A 2 5.92 -22.07 2.25
CA GLU A 2 6.48 -21.10 3.20
C GLU A 2 5.44 -20.01 3.48
N MET A 3 5.42 -19.55 4.73
CA MET A 3 4.54 -18.51 5.22
C MET A 3 5.39 -17.31 5.56
N HIS A 4 5.09 -16.17 4.94
CA HIS A 4 5.82 -14.93 5.12
C HIS A 4 5.00 -13.97 5.97
N VAL A 5 5.69 -13.24 6.85
CA VAL A 5 5.09 -12.18 7.66
C VAL A 5 6.02 -10.98 7.70
N THR A 6 5.46 -9.80 7.55
CA THR A 6 6.16 -8.53 7.76
C THR A 6 5.33 -7.65 8.69
N VAL A 7 6.02 -6.82 9.46
CA VAL A 7 5.42 -5.76 10.26
C VAL A 7 6.21 -4.50 9.99
N ARG A 8 5.51 -3.40 9.71
CA ARG A 8 6.14 -2.11 9.50
C ARG A 8 5.28 -0.99 10.05
N GLU A 9 5.94 0.09 10.43
CA GLU A 9 5.25 1.35 10.71
C GLU A 9 4.80 1.98 9.38
N VAL A 10 3.57 2.50 9.37
CA VAL A 10 2.98 3.27 8.28
C VAL A 10 2.44 4.59 8.82
N ARG A 11 2.58 5.66 8.03
CA ARG A 11 1.97 6.95 8.35
C ARG A 11 0.66 7.08 7.61
N ILE A 12 -0.39 7.47 8.31
CA ILE A 12 -1.70 7.73 7.73
C ILE A 12 -1.80 9.23 7.46
N SER A 13 -2.09 9.62 6.23
CA SER A 13 -2.13 11.04 5.82
C SER A 13 -3.19 11.85 6.58
N SER A 14 -4.30 11.22 6.97
CA SER A 14 -5.37 11.84 7.75
C SER A 14 -5.07 11.93 9.26
N ASP A 15 -3.99 11.30 9.73
CA ASP A 15 -3.64 11.24 11.15
C ASP A 15 -2.10 11.18 11.31
N SER A 16 -1.49 12.36 11.47
CA SER A 16 -0.03 12.51 11.60
C SER A 16 0.53 12.22 12.99
N GLU A 17 -0.33 12.20 14.01
CA GLU A 17 0.10 12.11 15.42
C GLU A 17 0.13 10.66 15.92
N THR A 18 -0.60 9.77 15.26
CA THR A 18 -0.68 8.36 15.63
C THR A 18 0.25 7.51 14.77
N SER A 19 1.12 6.72 15.41
CA SER A 19 1.88 5.67 14.72
C SER A 19 1.00 4.45 14.51
N TYR A 20 0.81 4.06 13.24
CA TYR A 20 0.13 2.82 12.88
C TYR A 20 1.12 1.75 12.49
N PHE A 21 0.83 0.50 12.85
CA PHE A 21 1.61 -0.66 12.48
C PHE A 21 0.79 -1.55 11.55
N LEU A 22 1.33 -1.82 10.37
CA LEU A 22 0.76 -2.71 9.39
C LEU A 22 1.50 -4.05 9.41
N ARG A 23 0.78 -5.12 9.71
CA ARG A 23 1.22 -6.50 9.57
C ARG A 23 0.62 -7.09 8.31
N VAL A 24 1.47 -7.68 7.47
CA VAL A 24 1.10 -8.35 6.22
C VAL A 24 1.53 -9.81 6.32
N GLU A 25 0.63 -10.72 5.97
CA GLU A 25 0.87 -12.16 6.00
C GLU A 25 0.42 -12.80 4.69
N TRP A 26 1.28 -13.61 4.08
CA TRP A 26 0.97 -14.29 2.82
C TRP A 26 1.66 -15.65 2.72
N ARG A 27 1.22 -16.45 1.76
CA ARG A 27 1.79 -17.78 1.46
C ARG A 27 2.39 -17.77 0.06
N GLY A 28 3.44 -18.57 -0.13
CA GLY A 28 4.07 -18.68 -1.44
C GLY A 28 5.07 -17.56 -1.68
N ARG A 29 5.31 -17.25 -2.96
CA ARG A 29 6.43 -16.39 -3.37
C ARG A 29 6.18 -14.90 -3.16
N ASP A 30 4.94 -14.46 -3.37
CA ASP A 30 4.56 -13.06 -3.40
C ASP A 30 3.09 -12.87 -2.98
N LEU A 31 2.60 -11.63 -3.04
CA LEU A 31 1.23 -11.27 -2.63
C LEU A 31 0.17 -11.69 -3.66
N GLY A 32 0.57 -12.22 -4.83
CA GLY A 32 -0.36 -12.62 -5.88
C GLY A 32 -1.32 -13.74 -5.48
N SER A 33 -0.91 -14.63 -4.57
CA SER A 33 -1.76 -15.71 -4.04
C SER A 33 -2.73 -15.26 -2.94
N GLY A 34 -2.86 -13.96 -2.72
CA GLY A 34 -3.67 -13.38 -1.64
C GLY A 34 -2.91 -13.25 -0.32
N PHE A 35 -3.43 -12.39 0.55
CA PHE A 35 -2.77 -11.99 1.79
C PHE A 35 -3.76 -11.49 2.85
N LEU A 36 -3.29 -11.51 4.10
CA LEU A 36 -3.98 -10.97 5.26
C LEU A 36 -3.31 -9.69 5.73
N LEU A 37 -4.13 -8.69 6.06
CA LEU A 37 -3.71 -7.44 6.64
C LEU A 37 -4.21 -7.32 8.08
N LEU A 38 -3.37 -6.77 8.94
CA LEU A 38 -3.75 -6.29 10.26
C LEU A 38 -3.13 -4.91 10.47
N LEU A 39 -3.98 -3.90 10.60
CA LEU A 39 -3.58 -2.53 10.94
C LEU A 39 -3.93 -2.27 12.41
N THR A 40 -3.03 -1.64 13.16
CA THR A 40 -3.28 -1.26 14.55
C THR A 40 -2.62 0.07 14.91
N ASP A 41 -3.28 0.85 15.76
CA ASP A 41 -2.78 2.07 16.42
C ASP A 41 -2.27 1.79 17.85
N GLY A 42 -2.25 0.51 18.27
CA GLY A 42 -1.91 0.08 19.63
C GLY A 42 -3.10 0.05 20.62
N GLN A 43 -4.27 0.56 20.23
CA GLN A 43 -5.52 0.52 21.01
C GLN A 43 -6.59 -0.33 20.31
N ASN A 44 -6.74 -0.13 19.00
CA ASN A 44 -7.67 -0.78 18.11
C ASN A 44 -6.92 -1.60 17.07
N ALA A 45 -7.61 -2.56 16.46
CA ALA A 45 -7.06 -3.36 15.38
C ALA A 45 -8.13 -3.63 14.31
N TRP A 46 -7.73 -3.49 13.04
CA TRP A 46 -8.57 -3.75 11.88
C TRP A 46 -7.92 -4.81 11.02
N ARG A 47 -8.68 -5.87 10.73
CA ARG A 47 -8.23 -7.00 9.92
C ARG A 47 -8.87 -6.93 8.54
N GLY A 48 -8.07 -7.16 7.51
CA GLY A 48 -8.51 -7.32 6.13
C GLY A 48 -7.97 -8.61 5.52
N GLU A 49 -8.67 -9.13 4.54
CA GLU A 49 -8.24 -10.27 3.73
C GLU A 49 -8.42 -9.91 2.26
N VAL A 50 -7.41 -10.23 1.45
CA VAL A 50 -7.40 -10.01 0.02
C VAL A 50 -7.13 -11.35 -0.65
N SER A 51 -8.05 -11.79 -1.49
CA SER A 51 -7.92 -13.05 -2.24
C SER A 51 -7.02 -12.86 -3.46
N GLU A 52 -6.51 -13.97 -4.01
CA GLU A 52 -5.81 -13.98 -5.30
C GLU A 52 -6.68 -13.36 -6.42
N ASP A 53 -7.98 -13.68 -6.44
CA ASP A 53 -8.90 -13.15 -7.44
C ASP A 53 -9.05 -11.63 -7.31
N ALA A 54 -9.12 -11.09 -6.09
CA ALA A 54 -9.19 -9.65 -5.87
C ALA A 54 -7.90 -8.93 -6.33
N VAL A 55 -6.73 -9.54 -6.16
CA VAL A 55 -5.47 -8.97 -6.67
C VAL A 55 -5.48 -8.92 -8.19
N ARG A 56 -5.99 -9.95 -8.85
CA ARG A 56 -6.06 -10.01 -10.31
C ARG A 56 -7.08 -9.04 -10.88
N GLU A 57 -8.27 -9.01 -10.30
CA GLU A 57 -9.36 -8.11 -10.69
C GLU A 57 -8.92 -6.65 -10.60
N GLU A 58 -8.31 -6.24 -9.48
CA GLU A 58 -7.80 -4.88 -9.31
C GLU A 58 -6.71 -4.53 -10.34
N ALA A 59 -5.81 -5.48 -10.67
CA ALA A 59 -4.80 -5.25 -11.71
C ALA A 59 -5.43 -5.04 -13.09
N GLU A 60 -6.49 -5.80 -13.41
CA GLU A 60 -7.25 -5.68 -14.64
C GLU A 60 -8.01 -4.34 -14.71
N GLU A 61 -8.66 -3.93 -13.62
CA GLU A 61 -9.36 -2.65 -13.51
C GLU A 61 -8.42 -1.44 -13.69
N LEU A 62 -7.18 -1.55 -13.20
CA LEU A 62 -6.15 -0.53 -13.38
C LEU A 62 -5.47 -0.58 -14.76
N GLU A 63 -5.84 -1.53 -15.63
CA GLU A 63 -5.17 -1.82 -16.91
C GLU A 63 -3.66 -2.06 -16.74
N MET A 64 -3.26 -2.63 -15.60
CA MET A 64 -1.88 -2.91 -15.24
C MET A 64 -1.54 -4.39 -15.45
N GLN A 65 -0.30 -4.68 -15.86
CA GLN A 65 0.18 -6.06 -15.86
C GLN A 65 0.20 -6.61 -14.42
N THR A 66 -0.40 -7.77 -14.19
CA THR A 66 -0.58 -8.35 -12.84
C THR A 66 0.74 -8.46 -12.08
N ASP A 67 1.82 -8.93 -12.73
CA ASP A 67 3.15 -9.03 -12.10
C ASP A 67 3.68 -7.66 -11.63
N ARG A 68 3.44 -6.61 -12.42
CA ARG A 68 3.82 -5.23 -12.05
C ARG A 68 2.98 -4.73 -10.89
N TYR A 69 1.68 -5.00 -10.91
CA TYR A 69 0.78 -4.66 -9.81
C TYR A 69 1.20 -5.35 -8.50
N ILE A 70 1.53 -6.64 -8.54
CA ILE A 70 2.04 -7.41 -7.39
C ILE A 70 3.35 -6.81 -6.88
N GLN A 71 4.26 -6.40 -7.77
CA GLN A 71 5.52 -5.77 -7.38
C GLN A 71 5.28 -4.42 -6.67
N ASP A 72 4.40 -3.57 -7.21
CA ASP A 72 4.02 -2.29 -6.60
C ASP A 72 3.35 -2.52 -5.23
N LEU A 73 2.43 -3.50 -5.12
CA LEU A 73 1.80 -3.92 -3.87
C LEU A 73 2.84 -4.37 -2.83
N GLN A 74 3.80 -5.21 -3.23
CA GLN A 74 4.86 -5.66 -2.33
C GLN A 74 5.69 -4.50 -1.80
N GLN A 75 6.05 -3.55 -2.65
CA GLN A 75 6.80 -2.37 -2.24
C GLN A 75 6.00 -1.51 -1.25
N ALA A 76 4.74 -1.23 -1.55
CA ALA A 76 3.87 -0.43 -0.69
C ALA A 76 3.68 -1.07 0.69
N LEU A 77 3.30 -2.35 0.73
CA LEU A 77 2.85 -3.02 1.94
C LEU A 77 4.01 -3.60 2.78
N THR A 78 5.14 -3.95 2.18
CA THR A 78 6.28 -4.57 2.89
C THR A 78 7.49 -3.65 3.08
N GLY A 79 7.56 -2.52 2.38
CA GLY A 79 8.55 -1.47 2.63
C GLY A 79 9.99 -1.81 2.22
N THR A 80 10.19 -2.71 1.25
CA THR A 80 11.53 -3.20 0.84
C THR A 80 12.38 -2.20 0.06
N VAL A 81 11.84 -1.05 -0.35
CA VAL A 81 12.58 0.04 -1.01
C VAL A 81 12.06 1.37 -0.49
N ALA A 82 12.95 2.33 -0.23
CA ALA A 82 12.70 3.68 0.33
C ALA A 82 11.22 4.09 0.33
N SER A 83 10.54 3.82 1.45
CA SER A 83 9.08 3.94 1.64
C SER A 83 8.55 5.38 1.61
N THR A 84 9.23 6.32 0.94
CA THR A 84 8.79 7.72 0.79
C THR A 84 7.82 7.93 -0.36
N ASP A 85 7.59 6.91 -1.18
CA ASP A 85 6.84 7.05 -2.43
C ASP A 85 5.42 6.51 -2.30
N TYR A 86 4.96 6.15 -1.10
CA TYR A 86 3.59 5.69 -0.87
C TYR A 86 2.97 6.39 0.34
N SER A 87 1.74 6.86 0.17
CA SER A 87 0.90 7.43 1.23
C SER A 87 -0.28 6.52 1.52
N PHE A 88 -0.63 6.39 2.79
CA PHE A 88 -1.79 5.62 3.23
C PHE A 88 -2.89 6.55 3.74
N THR A 89 -4.13 6.22 3.41
CA THR A 89 -5.31 6.95 3.90
C THR A 89 -6.25 5.96 4.57
N LEU A 90 -6.76 6.34 5.73
CA LEU A 90 -7.70 5.53 6.49
C LEU A 90 -9.03 6.27 6.59
N THR A 91 -10.09 5.65 6.09
CA THR A 91 -11.43 6.22 6.08
C THR A 91 -12.37 5.32 6.86
N TYR A 92 -12.99 5.88 7.90
CA TYR A 92 -14.06 5.21 8.63
C TYR A 92 -15.40 5.48 7.94
N ASN A 93 -16.12 4.42 7.59
CA ASN A 93 -17.45 4.53 6.99
C ASN A 93 -18.51 4.19 8.06
N PRO A 94 -19.16 5.20 8.67
CA PRO A 94 -20.19 4.97 9.67
C PRO A 94 -21.45 4.40 9.00
N GLY A 95 -21.94 3.26 9.50
CA GLY A 95 -23.16 2.62 9.01
C GLY A 95 -23.52 1.37 9.81
N PRO A 96 -24.63 0.68 9.47
CA PRO A 96 -25.03 -0.58 10.11
C PRO A 96 -23.96 -1.67 9.95
N MET A 97 -23.16 -1.58 8.89
CA MET A 97 -21.96 -2.36 8.64
C MET A 97 -20.74 -1.45 8.68
N ALA A 98 -20.52 -0.77 9.81
CA ALA A 98 -19.38 0.11 10.00
C ALA A 98 -18.09 -0.61 9.60
N ASN A 99 -17.34 -0.03 8.68
CA ASN A 99 -16.10 -0.60 8.17
C ASN A 99 -15.02 0.48 8.05
N MET A 100 -13.79 0.01 7.88
CA MET A 100 -12.61 0.84 7.71
C MET A 100 -12.04 0.54 6.33
N THR A 101 -11.84 1.58 5.52
CA THR A 101 -11.16 1.46 4.24
C THR A 101 -9.73 1.97 4.42
N LEU A 102 -8.76 1.09 4.17
CA LEU A 102 -7.35 1.46 4.02
C LEU A 102 -7.04 1.57 2.53
N ALA A 103 -6.68 2.77 2.08
CA ALA A 103 -6.21 3.03 0.72
C ALA A 103 -4.71 3.32 0.74
N TYR A 104 -4.04 3.04 -0.38
CA TYR A 104 -2.64 3.41 -0.60
C TYR A 104 -2.50 4.06 -1.97
N GLU A 105 -1.63 5.06 -2.06
CA GLU A 105 -1.35 5.78 -3.31
C GLU A 105 0.15 5.92 -3.50
N LYS A 106 0.60 5.85 -4.75
CA LYS A 106 2.00 6.10 -5.10
C LYS A 106 2.21 7.60 -5.30
N VAL A 107 3.01 8.22 -4.44
CA VAL A 107 3.39 9.63 -4.51
C VAL A 107 4.43 9.80 -5.61
N GLN A 108 4.03 10.42 -6.71
CA GLN A 108 4.98 10.85 -7.75
C GLN A 108 5.66 12.14 -7.29
N ARG A 109 6.99 12.18 -7.27
CA ARG A 109 7.71 13.43 -7.01
C ARG A 109 7.59 14.35 -8.22
N ASP A 110 7.37 15.64 -7.94
CA ASP A 110 7.37 16.68 -8.96
C ASP A 110 8.66 16.65 -9.78
N ILE A 111 8.52 16.53 -11.11
CA ILE A 111 9.64 16.62 -12.03
C ILE A 111 10.03 18.11 -12.13
N SER A 112 11.10 18.49 -11.43
CA SER A 112 11.66 19.84 -11.52
C SER A 112 12.57 19.95 -12.75
N VAL A 113 12.05 20.46 -13.87
CA VAL A 113 12.87 20.79 -15.04
C VAL A 113 13.44 22.19 -14.87
N SER A 114 14.70 22.29 -14.41
CA SER A 114 15.46 23.54 -14.51
C SER A 114 16.03 23.65 -15.92
N GLY A 115 15.48 24.59 -16.69
CA GLY A 115 15.90 24.85 -18.07
C GLY A 115 17.39 25.18 -18.18
N VAL A 116 18.09 24.39 -19.00
CA VAL A 116 19.46 24.64 -19.43
C VAL A 116 19.50 25.94 -20.25
N THR A 117 20.31 26.90 -19.83
CA THR A 117 20.61 28.10 -20.62
C THR A 117 21.39 27.71 -21.86
N ASN A 118 20.82 27.95 -23.04
CA ASN A 118 21.60 28.02 -24.27
C ASN A 118 21.87 29.49 -24.59
N HIS A 119 23.06 29.96 -24.25
CA HIS A 119 23.68 31.09 -24.93
C HIS A 119 24.00 30.65 -26.37
N ASN A 120 23.41 31.31 -27.36
CA ASN A 120 24.08 31.37 -28.66
C ASN A 120 23.69 32.63 -29.46
N ARG A 121 24.68 33.54 -29.50
CA ARG A 121 24.94 34.72 -30.36
C ARG A 121 24.04 35.94 -30.25
#